data_AF-A0A534CDF2-F1
#
_entry.id   AF-A0A534CDF2-F1
#
_cell.length_a   1.000
_cell.length_b   1.000
_cell.length_c   1.000
_cell.angle_alpha   90.00
_cell.angle_beta   90.00
_cell.angle_gamma   90.00
#
_symmetry.space_group_name_H-M   'P 1'
#
loop_
_entity.id
_entity.type
_entity.pdbx_description
1 polymer ?
#
loop_
_entity_poly.entity_id
_entity_poly.type
_entity_poly.pdbx_seq_one_letter_code
_entity_poly.pdbx_strand_id
1 'polypeptide(L)'
;MSFSSIAAAARPRHGLSCALAALCLSYSLHANANTPPKIGGAPVTSVTAAHYYSFQPWASDTDGDKLTFSVSNKPLWASFDSSTGRLSGTPIPPANVGTFTNIVISVSDGTYRASLSAFSVTVRSLVNSPPLISGTPATTAAVSQPYSFQPAATDPNGLRIVFGISNKPAWLSFDSTTGRLYGTPGATNAGAYPNILITAYDGYFKATLPSFAISVTVTQASNGTATVSWTPPTLNTDGSTLTDLAGYRLYYGTSAANLDHSASIANPGLVRYVVDNLSPATWYFAVTAYDASGFESDRSTPASIVIQ
;
A
#
# COMPACT_ATOMS: atom_id res chain seq x y z
N MET A 1 -40.24 -7.46 64.11
CA MET A 1 -41.49 -7.84 64.80
C MET A 1 -42.53 -6.83 64.32
N SER A 2 -43.39 -7.14 63.34
CA SER A 2 -44.69 -7.83 63.52
C SER A 2 -45.42 -7.26 64.75
N PHE A 3 -46.59 -6.62 64.69
CA PHE A 3 -47.81 -7.01 63.98
C PHE A 3 -48.79 -5.83 63.91
N SER A 4 -49.61 -5.85 62.87
CA SER A 4 -50.82 -5.07 62.65
C SER A 4 -51.86 -5.23 63.77
N SER A 5 -52.75 -4.24 63.93
CA SER A 5 -54.12 -4.52 64.37
C SER A 5 -55.12 -3.72 63.52
N ILE A 6 -56.17 -4.43 63.12
CA ILE A 6 -57.26 -4.06 62.21
C ILE A 6 -58.52 -3.85 63.05
N ALA A 7 -59.37 -2.89 62.68
CA ALA A 7 -60.83 -2.95 62.85
C ALA A 7 -61.46 -1.99 61.82
N ALA A 8 -62.13 -2.47 60.78
CA ALA A 8 -63.54 -2.88 60.70
C ALA A 8 -64.52 -1.69 60.52
N ALA A 9 -65.32 -1.77 59.46
CA ALA A 9 -66.21 -0.72 58.97
C ALA A 9 -67.60 -0.72 59.63
N ALA A 10 -68.23 0.45 59.69
CA ALA A 10 -69.68 0.63 59.85
C ALA A 10 -70.17 1.90 59.12
N ARG A 11 -71.31 1.80 58.42
CA ARG A 11 -72.14 2.90 57.88
C ARG A 11 -73.36 3.10 58.81
N PRO A 12 -74.26 4.09 58.61
CA PRO A 12 -74.13 5.49 58.15
C PRO A 12 -74.87 6.46 59.12
N ARG A 13 -74.84 7.79 58.89
CA ARG A 13 -76.01 8.71 58.99
C ARG A 13 -75.66 10.17 58.69
N HIS A 14 -76.52 10.77 57.87
CA HIS A 14 -76.87 12.18 57.64
C HIS A 14 -76.00 13.32 58.17
N GLY A 15 -75.74 14.29 57.29
CA GLY A 15 -75.86 15.70 57.64
C GLY A 15 -74.68 16.60 57.25
N LEU A 16 -74.97 17.52 56.32
CA LEU A 16 -74.31 18.82 56.08
C LEU A 16 -72.84 18.86 55.60
N SER A 17 -72.72 19.25 54.32
CA SER A 17 -71.97 20.42 53.84
C SER A 17 -70.55 20.64 54.36
N CYS A 18 -69.55 20.27 53.55
CA CYS A 18 -68.32 21.06 53.43
C CYS A 18 -67.65 20.78 52.07
N ALA A 19 -67.16 21.85 51.45
CA ALA A 19 -66.71 21.89 50.07
C ALA A 19 -65.49 21.00 49.78
N LEU A 20 -65.54 20.24 48.68
CA LEU A 20 -64.37 20.00 47.85
C LEU A 20 -64.78 20.30 46.41
N ALA A 21 -64.34 21.44 45.91
CA ALA A 21 -64.33 21.73 44.49
C ALA A 21 -63.43 20.68 43.80
N ALA A 22 -64.04 19.72 43.12
CA ALA A 22 -63.34 19.01 42.06
C ALA A 22 -63.12 20.03 40.94
N LEU A 23 -61.95 20.66 40.91
CA LEU A 23 -61.45 21.27 39.68
C LEU A 23 -61.30 20.12 38.67
N CYS A 24 -62.32 19.93 37.85
CA CYS A 24 -62.13 19.35 36.54
C CYS A 24 -61.26 20.35 35.77
N LEU A 25 -59.94 20.18 35.80
CA LEU A 25 -59.12 20.73 34.73
C LEU A 25 -59.56 19.99 33.47
N SER A 26 -60.48 20.60 32.72
CA SER A 26 -60.58 20.34 31.30
C SER A 26 -59.24 20.78 30.70
N TYR A 27 -58.29 19.86 30.61
CA TYR A 27 -57.20 19.97 29.64
C TYR A 27 -57.87 19.89 28.27
N SER A 28 -58.28 21.05 27.76
CA SER A 28 -58.57 21.20 26.34
C SER A 28 -57.24 20.98 25.62
N LEU A 29 -56.96 19.74 25.24
CA LEU A 29 -56.01 19.40 24.19
C LEU A 29 -56.51 20.09 22.92
N HIS A 30 -56.19 21.38 22.77
CA HIS A 30 -56.11 21.97 21.46
C HIS A 30 -54.90 21.28 20.82
N ALA A 31 -55.15 20.19 20.08
CA ALA A 31 -54.20 19.80 19.07
C ALA A 31 -53.98 21.05 18.22
N ASN A 32 -52.79 21.66 18.31
CA ASN A 32 -52.45 22.76 17.43
C ASN A 32 -52.67 22.24 16.00
N ALA A 33 -53.38 23.02 15.19
CA ALA A 33 -53.55 22.67 13.79
C ALA A 33 -52.16 22.55 13.17
N ASN A 34 -51.89 21.44 12.49
CA ASN A 34 -50.60 21.20 11.87
C ASN A 34 -50.24 22.35 10.91
N THR A 35 -48.98 22.79 10.93
CA THR A 35 -48.46 23.88 10.11
C THR A 35 -47.67 23.31 8.92
N PRO A 36 -47.82 23.87 7.70
CA PRO A 36 -47.07 23.35 6.56
C PRO A 36 -45.55 23.50 6.74
N PRO A 37 -44.76 22.53 6.23
CA PRO A 37 -43.31 22.62 6.31
C PRO A 37 -42.78 23.74 5.42
N LYS A 38 -41.58 24.25 5.75
CA LYS A 38 -40.84 25.22 4.93
C LYS A 38 -39.63 24.56 4.31
N ILE A 39 -39.29 24.96 3.09
CA ILE A 39 -38.10 24.49 2.36
C ILE A 39 -37.44 25.65 1.65
N GLY A 40 -36.11 25.64 1.57
CA GLY A 40 -35.34 26.63 0.83
C GLY A 40 -33.93 26.17 0.49
N GLY A 41 -33.21 27.02 -0.24
CA GLY A 41 -31.87 26.75 -0.75
C GLY A 41 -31.74 27.14 -2.21
N ALA A 42 -30.51 27.37 -2.66
CA ALA A 42 -30.19 27.72 -4.04
C ALA A 42 -29.30 26.62 -4.65
N PRO A 43 -29.77 25.84 -5.62
CA PRO A 43 -28.97 24.82 -6.27
C PRO A 43 -27.91 25.46 -7.17
N VAL A 44 -26.76 24.79 -7.28
CA VAL A 44 -25.81 25.10 -8.35
C VAL A 44 -26.44 24.69 -9.68
N THR A 45 -26.46 25.60 -10.65
CA THR A 45 -27.17 25.41 -11.93
C THR A 45 -26.27 24.92 -13.06
N SER A 46 -24.98 24.73 -12.80
CA SER A 46 -24.07 24.10 -13.77
C SER A 46 -22.98 23.28 -13.12
N VAL A 47 -22.61 22.18 -13.76
CA VAL A 47 -21.49 21.32 -13.37
C VAL A 47 -20.74 20.88 -14.62
N THR A 48 -19.42 20.74 -14.53
CA THR A 48 -18.64 20.12 -15.61
C THR A 48 -18.77 18.61 -15.50
N ALA A 49 -18.91 17.91 -16.62
CA ALA A 49 -18.91 16.45 -16.64
C ALA A 49 -17.68 15.87 -15.89
N ALA A 50 -17.85 14.69 -15.30
CA ALA A 50 -16.90 14.00 -14.41
C ALA A 50 -16.62 14.67 -13.05
N HIS A 51 -17.17 15.85 -12.76
CA HIS A 51 -17.09 16.47 -11.44
C HIS A 51 -18.33 16.16 -10.59
N TYR A 52 -18.13 15.98 -9.29
CA TYR A 52 -19.22 15.67 -8.36
C TYR A 52 -20.14 16.87 -8.16
N TYR A 53 -21.43 16.66 -8.39
CA TYR A 53 -22.51 17.58 -8.08
C TYR A 53 -23.16 17.22 -6.74
N SER A 54 -23.47 18.23 -5.92
CA SER A 54 -24.27 18.04 -4.71
C SER A 54 -25.05 19.31 -4.38
N PHE A 55 -26.34 19.14 -4.11
CA PHE A 55 -27.21 20.17 -3.56
C PHE A 55 -28.12 19.54 -2.50
N GLN A 56 -28.19 20.17 -1.32
CA GLN A 56 -29.11 19.80 -0.26
C GLN A 56 -29.91 21.04 0.17
N PRO A 57 -31.25 21.02 0.12
CA PRO A 57 -32.06 22.09 0.66
C PRO A 57 -32.02 22.08 2.20
N TRP A 58 -32.38 23.19 2.81
CA TRP A 58 -32.82 23.20 4.20
C TRP A 58 -34.34 23.03 4.23
N ALA A 59 -34.86 22.40 5.29
CA ALA A 59 -36.29 22.37 5.58
C ALA A 59 -36.53 22.43 7.09
N SER A 60 -37.71 22.91 7.47
CA SER A 60 -38.11 23.04 8.87
C SER A 60 -39.61 22.84 9.00
N ASP A 61 -40.01 22.22 10.10
CA ASP A 61 -41.37 22.07 10.53
C ASP A 61 -41.52 22.67 11.93
N THR A 62 -42.53 23.52 12.15
CA THR A 62 -42.70 24.19 13.45
C THR A 62 -43.37 23.33 14.50
N ASP A 63 -44.10 22.29 14.08
CA ASP A 63 -44.72 21.31 14.97
C ASP A 63 -43.77 20.16 15.32
N GLY A 64 -42.64 20.07 14.61
CA GLY A 64 -41.58 19.08 14.83
C GLY A 64 -41.85 17.76 14.11
N ASP A 65 -42.75 17.77 13.13
CA ASP A 65 -43.11 16.58 12.38
C ASP A 65 -41.95 16.03 11.55
N LYS A 66 -41.99 14.71 11.32
CA LYS A 66 -40.96 14.04 10.53
C LYS A 66 -41.08 14.44 9.07
N LEU A 67 -40.02 15.06 8.56
CA LEU A 67 -39.94 15.46 7.16
C LEU A 67 -39.49 14.32 6.24
N THR A 68 -40.15 14.23 5.09
CA THR A 68 -39.80 13.33 3.98
C THR A 68 -39.69 14.13 2.68
N PHE A 69 -38.65 13.83 1.90
CA PHE A 69 -38.36 14.56 0.68
C PHE A 69 -38.65 13.72 -0.56
N SER A 70 -39.02 14.38 -1.65
CA SER A 70 -39.21 13.79 -2.98
C SER A 70 -38.66 14.71 -4.05
N VAL A 71 -38.32 14.16 -5.21
CA VAL A 71 -37.84 14.92 -6.37
C VAL A 71 -38.55 14.50 -7.65
N SER A 72 -38.94 15.46 -8.47
CA SER A 72 -39.44 15.24 -9.83
C SER A 72 -38.40 15.67 -10.87
N ASN A 73 -38.45 15.06 -12.06
CA ASN A 73 -37.50 15.28 -13.16
C ASN A 73 -36.02 15.15 -12.77
N LYS A 74 -35.74 14.29 -11.79
CA LYS A 74 -34.39 13.98 -11.34
C LYS A 74 -33.56 13.46 -12.52
N PRO A 75 -32.36 14.02 -12.79
CA PRO A 75 -31.46 13.43 -13.78
C PRO A 75 -31.15 11.96 -13.47
N LEU A 76 -31.03 11.12 -14.50
CA LEU A 76 -30.72 9.69 -14.33
C LEU A 76 -29.36 9.45 -13.67
N TRP A 77 -28.39 10.32 -13.92
CA TRP A 77 -27.05 10.25 -13.34
C TRP A 77 -27.00 10.65 -11.86
N ALA A 78 -28.05 11.28 -11.33
CA ALA A 78 -28.08 11.76 -9.95
C ALA A 78 -28.78 10.76 -9.02
N SER A 79 -28.29 10.66 -7.79
CA SER A 79 -28.95 10.03 -6.66
C SER A 79 -29.71 11.06 -5.83
N PHE A 80 -30.75 10.63 -5.12
CA PHE A 80 -31.54 11.47 -4.24
C PHE A 80 -31.79 10.78 -2.90
N ASP A 81 -31.47 11.47 -1.81
CA ASP A 81 -31.73 11.03 -0.44
C ASP A 81 -33.07 11.60 0.06
N SER A 82 -34.07 10.75 0.21
CA SER A 82 -35.42 11.15 0.66
C SER A 82 -35.51 11.57 2.12
N SER A 83 -34.45 11.38 2.92
CA SER A 83 -34.40 11.82 4.32
C SER A 83 -33.85 13.23 4.47
N THR A 84 -32.94 13.64 3.59
CA THR A 84 -32.25 14.94 3.64
C THR A 84 -32.60 15.88 2.49
N GLY A 85 -33.23 15.36 1.43
CA GLY A 85 -33.46 16.07 0.19
C GLY A 85 -32.20 16.25 -0.67
N ARG A 86 -31.08 15.60 -0.34
CA ARG A 86 -29.82 15.78 -1.08
C ARG A 86 -29.89 15.15 -2.47
N LEU A 87 -29.72 15.98 -3.49
CA LEU A 87 -29.51 15.57 -4.89
C LEU A 87 -28.00 15.59 -5.19
N SER A 88 -27.43 14.44 -5.53
CA SER A 88 -25.97 14.35 -5.75
C SER A 88 -25.56 13.27 -6.74
N GLY A 89 -24.43 13.44 -7.41
CA GLY A 89 -23.88 12.45 -8.34
C GLY A 89 -22.80 13.02 -9.25
N THR A 90 -22.18 12.17 -10.07
CA THR A 90 -21.14 12.57 -11.03
C THR A 90 -21.63 12.28 -12.45
N PRO A 91 -22.00 13.30 -13.25
CA PRO A 91 -22.44 13.07 -14.62
C PRO A 91 -21.28 12.60 -15.50
N ILE A 92 -21.53 11.58 -16.33
CA ILE A 92 -20.55 11.03 -17.27
C ILE A 92 -20.76 11.56 -18.70
N PRO A 93 -19.73 12.13 -19.35
CA PRO A 93 -19.76 12.44 -20.77
C PRO A 93 -19.59 11.17 -21.64
N PRO A 94 -20.10 11.18 -22.89
CA PRO A 94 -20.98 12.22 -23.45
C PRO A 94 -22.44 12.08 -22.99
N ALA A 95 -22.80 10.95 -22.38
CA ALA A 95 -24.19 10.54 -22.12
C ALA A 95 -24.99 11.49 -21.21
N ASN A 96 -24.31 12.29 -20.37
CA ASN A 96 -24.96 13.21 -19.44
C ASN A 96 -24.69 14.69 -19.75
N VAL A 97 -24.07 15.00 -20.89
CA VAL A 97 -23.87 16.40 -21.31
C VAL A 97 -25.19 16.98 -21.81
N GLY A 98 -25.54 18.17 -21.33
CA GLY A 98 -26.79 18.85 -21.69
C GLY A 98 -27.47 19.53 -20.50
N THR A 99 -28.65 20.09 -20.74
CA THR A 99 -29.43 20.78 -19.71
C THR A 99 -30.58 19.90 -19.22
N PHE A 100 -30.61 19.65 -17.93
CA PHE A 100 -31.71 18.94 -17.25
C PHE A 100 -32.62 19.98 -16.62
N THR A 101 -33.85 20.11 -17.13
CA THR A 101 -34.77 21.17 -16.76
C THR A 101 -35.88 20.70 -15.83
N ASN A 102 -36.54 21.67 -15.19
CA ASN A 102 -37.75 21.46 -14.39
C ASN A 102 -37.58 20.47 -13.22
N ILE A 103 -36.40 20.47 -12.59
CA ILE A 103 -36.13 19.68 -11.39
C ILE A 103 -36.82 20.37 -10.21
N VAL A 104 -37.65 19.62 -9.48
CA VAL A 104 -38.38 20.14 -8.31
C VAL A 104 -38.14 19.22 -7.11
N ILE A 105 -37.64 19.79 -6.01
CA ILE A 105 -37.53 19.10 -4.74
C ILE A 105 -38.66 19.59 -3.83
N SER A 106 -39.38 18.63 -3.26
CA SER A 106 -40.50 18.85 -2.34
C SER A 106 -40.22 18.20 -0.99
N VAL A 107 -40.78 18.78 0.07
CA VAL A 107 -40.79 18.22 1.42
C VAL A 107 -42.23 18.05 1.91
N SER A 108 -42.48 17.00 2.68
CA SER A 108 -43.76 16.71 3.32
C SER A 108 -43.56 16.29 4.77
N ASP A 109 -44.42 16.80 5.65
CA ASP A 109 -44.59 16.41 7.05
C ASP A 109 -45.56 15.20 7.22
N GLY A 110 -46.13 14.70 6.12
CA GLY A 110 -47.15 13.65 6.10
C GLY A 110 -48.59 14.15 5.86
N THR A 111 -48.82 15.46 6.01
CA THR A 111 -50.13 16.11 5.79
C THR A 111 -50.05 17.18 4.69
N TYR A 112 -49.10 18.11 4.80
CA TYR A 112 -48.85 19.20 3.87
C TYR A 112 -47.57 18.97 3.05
N ARG A 113 -47.41 19.79 2.01
CA ARG A 113 -46.25 19.76 1.12
C ARG A 113 -45.80 21.18 0.80
N ALA A 114 -44.49 21.38 0.76
CA ALA A 114 -43.86 22.58 0.21
C ALA A 114 -42.79 22.17 -0.82
N SER A 115 -42.51 23.04 -1.78
CA SER A 115 -41.53 22.77 -2.85
C SER A 115 -40.64 23.98 -3.09
N LEU A 116 -39.40 23.72 -3.51
CA LEU A 116 -38.57 24.73 -4.13
C LEU A 116 -39.17 25.15 -5.48
N SER A 117 -38.80 26.35 -5.94
CA SER A 117 -38.97 26.71 -7.35
C SER A 117 -38.24 25.70 -8.24
N ALA A 118 -38.85 25.37 -9.39
CA ALA A 118 -38.22 24.52 -10.37
C ALA A 118 -36.88 25.12 -10.83
N PHE A 119 -35.86 24.28 -10.95
CA PHE A 119 -34.53 24.69 -11.41
C PHE A 119 -34.02 23.79 -12.52
N SER A 120 -32.90 24.19 -13.12
CA SER A 120 -32.21 23.42 -14.14
C SER A 120 -30.75 23.24 -13.77
N VAL A 121 -30.16 22.12 -14.19
CA VAL A 121 -28.73 21.85 -14.09
C VAL A 121 -28.17 21.64 -15.49
N THR A 122 -27.27 22.51 -15.91
CA THR A 122 -26.52 22.37 -17.16
C THR A 122 -25.23 21.61 -16.91
N VAL A 123 -25.13 20.40 -17.45
CA VAL A 123 -23.89 19.64 -17.48
C VAL A 123 -23.09 20.05 -18.71
N ARG A 124 -21.98 20.75 -18.47
CA ARG A 124 -21.06 21.17 -19.53
C ARG A 124 -20.15 20.00 -19.92
N SER A 125 -19.88 19.86 -21.22
CA SER A 125 -18.89 18.89 -21.68
C SER A 125 -17.52 19.20 -21.05
N LEU A 126 -16.79 18.16 -20.66
CA LEU A 126 -15.40 18.31 -20.23
C LEU A 126 -14.51 18.36 -21.48
N VAL A 127 -13.78 19.46 -21.67
CA VAL A 127 -12.64 19.49 -22.60
C VAL A 127 -11.49 18.80 -21.88
N ASN A 128 -11.38 17.49 -22.07
CA ASN A 128 -10.43 16.67 -21.37
C ASN A 128 -9.04 16.72 -22.05
N SER A 129 -7.99 16.78 -21.24
CA SER A 129 -6.59 16.62 -21.66
C SER A 129 -6.07 15.28 -21.15
N PRO A 130 -5.17 14.60 -21.87
CA PRO A 130 -4.62 13.33 -21.40
C PRO A 130 -3.85 13.51 -20.08
N PRO A 131 -3.76 12.44 -19.27
CA PRO A 131 -2.93 12.47 -18.07
C PRO A 131 -1.46 12.66 -18.44
N LEU A 132 -0.68 13.20 -17.50
CA LEU A 132 0.77 13.29 -17.59
C LEU A 132 1.38 12.19 -16.74
N ILE A 133 2.34 11.43 -17.28
CA ILE A 133 3.06 10.38 -16.55
C ILE A 133 4.56 10.54 -16.75
N SER A 134 5.34 10.36 -15.69
CA SER A 134 6.80 10.50 -15.71
C SER A 134 7.50 9.57 -14.72
N GLY A 135 8.81 9.45 -14.86
CA GLY A 135 9.67 8.58 -14.07
C GLY A 135 10.53 7.66 -14.94
N THR A 136 11.66 7.23 -14.39
CA THR A 136 12.61 6.35 -15.07
C THR A 136 12.85 5.11 -14.21
N PRO A 137 12.37 3.93 -14.62
CA PRO A 137 12.61 2.69 -13.90
C PRO A 137 14.07 2.25 -14.01
N ALA A 138 14.58 1.60 -12.97
CA ALA A 138 15.84 0.90 -13.06
C ALA A 138 15.74 -0.23 -14.10
N THR A 139 16.75 -0.33 -14.96
CA THR A 139 16.82 -1.32 -16.05
C THR A 139 17.49 -2.62 -15.64
N THR A 140 17.92 -2.72 -14.39
CA THR A 140 18.56 -3.91 -13.82
C THR A 140 17.91 -4.29 -12.49
N ALA A 141 17.89 -5.59 -12.20
CA ALA A 141 17.53 -6.14 -10.91
C ALA A 141 18.51 -7.26 -10.54
N ALA A 142 18.85 -7.38 -9.27
CA ALA A 142 19.71 -8.44 -8.78
C ALA A 142 18.87 -9.54 -8.14
N VAL A 143 19.22 -10.81 -8.37
CA VAL A 143 18.60 -11.95 -7.69
C VAL A 143 18.66 -11.75 -6.17
N SER A 144 17.55 -12.07 -5.49
CA SER A 144 17.37 -11.92 -4.04
C SER A 144 17.39 -10.47 -3.52
N GLN A 145 17.46 -9.46 -4.40
CA GLN A 145 17.36 -8.05 -4.03
C GLN A 145 16.00 -7.47 -4.41
N PRO A 146 15.35 -6.67 -3.54
CA PRO A 146 14.07 -6.07 -3.86
C PRO A 146 14.21 -5.05 -4.99
N TYR A 147 13.31 -5.13 -5.97
CA TYR A 147 13.10 -4.15 -7.02
C TYR A 147 11.82 -3.36 -6.73
N SER A 148 11.86 -2.04 -6.92
CA SER A 148 10.66 -1.20 -6.84
C SER A 148 10.80 0.04 -7.73
N PHE A 149 9.75 0.35 -8.46
CA PHE A 149 9.60 1.59 -9.22
C PHE A 149 8.17 2.10 -9.10
N GLN A 150 7.98 3.40 -8.89
CA GLN A 150 6.68 4.05 -8.91
C GLN A 150 6.75 5.30 -9.79
N PRO A 151 5.92 5.42 -10.85
CA PRO A 151 5.86 6.63 -11.65
C PRO A 151 5.15 7.76 -10.90
N ALA A 152 5.38 9.00 -11.33
CA ALA A 152 4.52 10.12 -10.99
C ALA A 152 3.47 10.29 -12.09
N ALA A 153 2.23 10.58 -11.72
CA ALA A 153 1.20 10.95 -12.69
C ALA A 153 0.26 12.03 -12.13
N THR A 154 -0.20 12.91 -13.01
CA THR A 154 -1.19 13.95 -12.72
C THR A 154 -2.17 14.08 -13.87
N ASP A 155 -3.37 14.54 -13.57
CA ASP A 155 -4.39 14.79 -14.58
C ASP A 155 -4.71 16.30 -14.59
N PRO A 156 -4.55 17.00 -15.73
CA PRO A 156 -4.80 18.45 -15.80
C PRO A 156 -6.24 18.84 -15.45
N ASN A 157 -7.19 17.91 -15.61
CA ASN A 157 -8.60 18.12 -15.34
C ASN A 157 -9.03 17.60 -13.96
N GLY A 158 -8.08 17.10 -13.15
CA GLY A 158 -8.34 16.56 -11.81
C GLY A 158 -9.05 15.20 -11.82
N LEU A 159 -9.07 14.50 -12.95
CA LEU A 159 -9.67 13.18 -13.05
C LEU A 159 -8.86 12.12 -12.30
N ARG A 160 -9.56 11.09 -11.84
CA ARG A 160 -8.92 9.94 -11.19
C ARG A 160 -8.10 9.17 -12.20
N ILE A 161 -6.82 8.97 -11.89
CA ILE A 161 -5.93 8.13 -12.69
C ILE A 161 -5.99 6.68 -12.19
N VAL A 162 -6.07 5.75 -13.15
CA VAL A 162 -5.85 4.32 -12.94
C VAL A 162 -4.65 3.90 -13.76
N PHE A 163 -3.73 3.17 -13.14
CA PHE A 163 -2.53 2.69 -13.81
C PHE A 163 -2.76 1.28 -14.39
N GLY A 164 -2.17 1.04 -15.56
CA GLY A 164 -2.10 -0.26 -16.22
C GLY A 164 -0.66 -0.64 -16.55
N ILE A 165 -0.43 -1.94 -16.74
CA ILE A 165 0.88 -2.46 -17.15
C ILE A 165 0.72 -3.55 -18.20
N SER A 166 1.62 -3.57 -19.17
CA SER A 166 1.76 -4.64 -20.17
C SER A 166 3.15 -5.25 -20.12
N ASN A 167 3.27 -6.53 -20.53
CA ASN A 167 4.51 -7.30 -20.52
C ASN A 167 5.20 -7.37 -19.14
N LYS A 168 4.43 -7.32 -18.06
CA LYS A 168 4.95 -7.43 -16.70
C LYS A 168 5.55 -8.83 -16.46
N PRO A 169 6.82 -8.92 -16.04
CA PRO A 169 7.41 -10.17 -15.56
C PRO A 169 6.57 -10.85 -14.48
N ALA A 170 6.57 -12.18 -14.45
CA ALA A 170 5.78 -12.96 -13.48
C ALA A 170 6.23 -12.74 -12.02
N TRP A 171 7.52 -12.48 -11.80
CA TRP A 171 8.11 -12.23 -10.49
C TRP A 171 7.80 -10.84 -9.91
N LEU A 172 7.17 -9.96 -10.69
CA LEU A 172 6.76 -8.62 -10.26
C LEU A 172 5.27 -8.55 -9.91
N SER A 173 4.94 -7.73 -8.94
CA SER A 173 3.60 -7.26 -8.59
C SER A 173 3.38 -5.83 -9.09
N PHE A 174 2.13 -5.47 -9.34
CA PHE A 174 1.76 -4.12 -9.80
C PHE A 174 0.53 -3.61 -9.06
N ASP A 175 0.62 -2.42 -8.50
CA ASP A 175 -0.50 -1.70 -7.88
C ASP A 175 -1.11 -0.72 -8.90
N SER A 176 -2.33 -1.01 -9.35
CA SER A 176 -3.05 -0.18 -10.32
C SER A 176 -3.51 1.18 -9.78
N THR A 177 -3.44 1.40 -8.46
CA THR A 177 -3.81 2.68 -7.83
C THR A 177 -2.63 3.64 -7.83
N THR A 178 -1.43 3.14 -7.54
CA THR A 178 -0.21 3.95 -7.41
C THR A 178 0.72 3.86 -8.60
N GLY A 179 0.54 2.85 -9.46
CA GLY A 179 1.45 2.51 -10.56
C GLY A 179 2.72 1.79 -10.09
N ARG A 180 2.82 1.44 -8.80
CA ARG A 180 4.04 0.82 -8.24
C ARG A 180 4.25 -0.58 -8.81
N LEU A 181 5.39 -0.78 -9.45
CA LEU A 181 5.92 -2.05 -9.92
C LEU A 181 6.99 -2.54 -8.94
N TYR A 182 6.81 -3.70 -8.31
CA TYR A 182 7.71 -4.16 -7.25
C TYR A 182 7.78 -5.69 -7.12
N GLY A 183 8.89 -6.20 -6.58
CA GLY A 183 9.08 -7.64 -6.35
C GLY A 183 10.55 -8.00 -6.12
N THR A 184 10.83 -9.26 -5.80
CA THR A 184 12.19 -9.76 -5.61
C THR A 184 12.41 -10.95 -6.55
N PRO A 185 13.31 -10.86 -7.55
CA PRO A 185 13.53 -11.96 -8.47
C PRO A 185 14.29 -13.10 -7.78
N GLY A 186 13.86 -14.33 -8.02
CA GLY A 186 14.61 -15.54 -7.65
C GLY A 186 15.66 -15.91 -8.68
N ALA A 187 16.50 -16.91 -8.39
CA ALA A 187 17.56 -17.35 -9.29
C ALA A 187 17.05 -17.79 -10.67
N THR A 188 15.86 -18.40 -10.72
CA THR A 188 15.20 -18.82 -11.98
C THR A 188 14.64 -17.65 -12.80
N ASN A 189 14.65 -16.43 -12.27
CA ASN A 189 14.20 -15.24 -12.98
C ASN A 189 15.33 -14.51 -13.71
N ALA A 190 16.57 -15.01 -13.68
CA ALA A 190 17.68 -14.44 -14.43
C ALA A 190 17.38 -14.35 -15.94
N GLY A 191 17.70 -13.21 -16.56
CA GLY A 191 17.41 -12.94 -17.97
C GLY A 191 16.88 -11.54 -18.25
N ALA A 192 16.55 -11.26 -19.51
CA ALA A 192 16.05 -9.96 -19.95
C ALA A 192 14.53 -9.99 -20.19
N TYR A 193 13.85 -8.97 -19.69
CA TYR A 193 12.40 -8.78 -19.84
C TYR A 193 12.13 -7.47 -20.59
N PRO A 194 11.93 -7.51 -21.92
CA PRO A 194 11.78 -6.31 -22.73
C PRO A 194 10.33 -5.79 -22.75
N ASN A 195 10.16 -4.58 -23.29
CA ASN A 195 8.87 -3.98 -23.66
C ASN A 195 7.87 -3.84 -22.51
N ILE A 196 8.33 -3.68 -21.28
CA ILE A 196 7.49 -3.37 -20.12
C ILE A 196 6.94 -1.97 -20.33
N LEU A 197 5.61 -1.82 -20.27
CA LEU A 197 4.93 -0.56 -20.55
C LEU A 197 3.95 -0.24 -19.42
N ILE A 198 4.16 0.90 -18.77
CA ILE A 198 3.24 1.44 -17.75
C ILE A 198 2.40 2.55 -18.39
N THR A 199 1.09 2.49 -18.17
CA THR A 199 0.08 3.42 -18.71
C THR A 199 -0.67 4.09 -17.57
N ALA A 200 -0.90 5.40 -17.66
CA ALA A 200 -1.90 6.12 -16.88
C ALA A 200 -3.16 6.32 -17.73
N TYR A 201 -4.33 6.08 -17.14
CA TYR A 201 -5.64 6.22 -17.79
C TYR A 201 -6.59 7.01 -16.90
N ASP A 202 -7.22 8.04 -17.44
CA ASP A 202 -8.13 8.97 -16.73
C ASP A 202 -9.63 8.63 -16.92
N GLY A 203 -9.94 7.53 -17.62
CA GLY A 203 -11.30 7.18 -18.04
C GLY A 203 -11.63 7.54 -19.50
N TYR A 204 -10.80 8.33 -20.17
CA TYR A 204 -10.98 8.79 -21.56
C TYR A 204 -9.71 8.62 -22.40
N PHE A 205 -8.59 9.16 -21.93
CA PHE A 205 -7.29 9.17 -22.58
C PHE A 205 -6.24 8.40 -21.80
N LYS A 206 -5.23 7.93 -22.54
CA LYS A 206 -4.09 7.21 -22.00
C LYS A 206 -2.81 8.01 -22.24
N ALA A 207 -1.91 7.96 -21.28
CA ALA A 207 -0.52 8.35 -21.44
C ALA A 207 0.39 7.23 -20.95
N THR A 208 1.57 7.09 -21.56
CA THR A 208 2.49 6.00 -21.27
C THR A 208 3.88 6.51 -20.98
N LEU A 209 4.60 5.85 -20.07
CA LEU A 209 6.04 5.97 -20.06
C LEU A 209 6.63 5.37 -21.35
N PRO A 210 7.85 5.76 -21.76
CA PRO A 210 8.63 4.96 -22.69
C PRO A 210 8.69 3.51 -22.21
N SER A 211 8.51 2.57 -23.12
CA SER A 211 8.69 1.16 -22.79
C SER A 211 10.13 0.91 -22.35
N PHE A 212 10.33 0.06 -21.36
CA PHE A 212 11.65 -0.26 -20.81
C PHE A 212 11.86 -1.76 -20.71
N ALA A 213 13.10 -2.14 -20.39
CA ALA A 213 13.48 -3.53 -20.12
C ALA A 213 14.07 -3.64 -18.71
N ILE A 214 13.87 -4.79 -18.07
CA ILE A 214 14.60 -5.16 -16.85
C ILE A 214 15.49 -6.36 -17.16
N SER A 215 16.78 -6.21 -16.90
CA SER A 215 17.76 -7.30 -16.94
C SER A 215 18.00 -7.81 -15.52
N VAL A 216 17.60 -9.04 -15.24
CA VAL A 216 17.84 -9.71 -13.96
C VAL A 216 19.19 -10.41 -14.00
N THR A 217 20.11 -10.00 -13.13
CA THR A 217 21.45 -10.59 -13.01
C THR A 217 21.60 -11.39 -11.73
N VAL A 218 22.30 -12.52 -11.83
CA VAL A 218 22.74 -13.26 -10.64
C VAL A 218 23.97 -12.54 -10.11
N THR A 219 23.87 -11.95 -8.93
CA THR A 219 25.05 -11.46 -8.20
C THR A 219 25.73 -12.68 -7.60
N GLN A 220 26.53 -13.39 -8.40
CA GLN A 220 27.46 -14.35 -7.82
C GLN A 220 28.56 -13.55 -7.13
N ALA A 221 28.79 -13.83 -5.86
CA ALA A 221 30.02 -13.39 -5.22
C ALA A 221 31.18 -14.00 -6.00
N SER A 222 32.13 -13.17 -6.45
CA SER A 222 33.28 -13.64 -7.20
C SER A 222 34.21 -14.41 -6.27
N ASN A 223 34.72 -15.56 -6.71
CA ASN A 223 35.79 -16.23 -5.97
C ASN A 223 37.04 -15.34 -5.96
N GLY A 224 37.69 -15.25 -4.81
CA GLY A 224 38.89 -14.45 -4.58
C GLY A 224 40.18 -15.27 -4.68
N THR A 225 41.30 -14.60 -4.40
CA THR A 225 42.62 -15.23 -4.31
C THR A 225 43.28 -14.85 -2.98
N ALA A 226 44.10 -15.74 -2.41
CA ALA A 226 44.96 -15.45 -1.27
C ALA A 226 46.42 -15.66 -1.65
N THR A 227 47.27 -14.66 -1.39
CA THR A 227 48.73 -14.84 -1.48
C THR A 227 49.26 -15.19 -0.10
N VAL A 228 49.83 -16.38 0.04
CA VAL A 228 50.45 -16.87 1.27
C VAL A 228 51.96 -16.74 1.11
N SER A 229 52.63 -16.16 2.10
CA SER A 229 54.09 -16.08 2.16
C SER A 229 54.59 -16.62 3.50
N TRP A 230 55.75 -17.26 3.49
CA TRP A 230 56.37 -17.85 4.68
C TRP A 230 57.87 -17.61 4.70
N THR A 231 58.49 -17.82 5.85
CA THR A 231 59.96 -17.79 6.02
C THR A 231 60.49 -19.22 5.92
N PRO A 232 61.46 -19.51 5.03
CA PRO A 232 62.09 -20.83 4.95
C PRO A 232 62.75 -21.24 6.27
N PRO A 233 62.65 -22.52 6.66
CA PRO A 233 63.47 -23.05 7.75
C PRO A 233 64.94 -23.11 7.32
N THR A 234 65.85 -22.89 8.26
CA THR A 234 67.31 -23.01 8.07
C THR A 234 67.93 -24.15 8.88
N LEU A 235 67.17 -24.74 9.80
CA LEU A 235 67.60 -25.80 10.71
C LEU A 235 66.59 -26.94 10.72
N ASN A 236 67.07 -28.14 10.99
CA ASN A 236 66.26 -29.30 11.34
C ASN A 236 65.73 -29.18 12.78
N THR A 237 64.79 -30.06 13.15
CA THR A 237 64.23 -30.11 14.51
C THR A 237 65.28 -30.44 15.59
N ASP A 238 66.41 -31.05 15.21
CA ASP A 238 67.55 -31.36 16.09
C ASP A 238 68.58 -30.22 16.19
N GLY A 239 68.36 -29.10 15.48
CA GLY A 239 69.24 -27.93 15.45
C GLY A 239 70.41 -28.02 14.46
N SER A 240 70.55 -29.12 13.71
CA SER A 240 71.51 -29.19 12.60
C SER A 240 71.07 -28.32 11.41
N THR A 241 72.01 -27.94 10.55
CA THR A 241 71.72 -27.14 9.35
C THR A 241 70.88 -27.92 8.35
N LEU A 242 69.79 -27.33 7.88
CA LEU A 242 68.94 -27.91 6.84
C LEU A 242 69.65 -27.79 5.48
N THR A 243 69.94 -28.92 4.82
CA THR A 243 70.70 -28.96 3.55
C THR A 243 69.97 -29.65 2.41
N ASP A 244 68.83 -30.28 2.70
CA ASP A 244 68.08 -31.18 1.83
C ASP A 244 66.61 -30.77 1.66
N LEU A 245 66.30 -29.49 1.91
CA LEU A 245 64.97 -28.91 1.68
C LEU A 245 64.55 -29.09 0.22
N ALA A 246 63.48 -29.84 -0.02
CA ALA A 246 62.96 -30.12 -1.36
C ALA A 246 61.74 -29.26 -1.72
N GLY A 247 61.00 -28.76 -0.74
CA GLY A 247 59.84 -27.91 -1.00
C GLY A 247 58.97 -27.65 0.22
N TYR A 248 57.74 -27.22 -0.04
CA TYR A 248 56.74 -26.89 0.97
C TYR A 248 55.39 -27.51 0.66
N ARG A 249 54.59 -27.79 1.68
CA ARG A 249 53.17 -28.09 1.50
C ARG A 249 52.32 -27.03 2.18
N LEU A 250 51.49 -26.37 1.40
CA LEU A 250 50.49 -25.43 1.87
C LEU A 250 49.20 -26.20 2.17
N TYR A 251 48.65 -26.04 3.36
CA TYR A 251 47.36 -26.56 3.78
C TYR A 251 46.39 -25.40 3.97
N TYR A 252 45.14 -25.55 3.53
CA TYR A 252 44.14 -24.50 3.66
C TYR A 252 42.72 -25.06 3.79
N GLY A 253 41.81 -24.27 4.35
CA GLY A 253 40.42 -24.64 4.56
C GLY A 253 39.62 -23.52 5.22
N THR A 254 38.30 -23.71 5.35
CA THR A 254 37.40 -22.73 6.00
C THR A 254 37.32 -22.88 7.52
N SER A 255 38.08 -23.81 8.10
CA SER A 255 38.20 -24.05 9.53
C SER A 255 39.66 -24.14 9.96
N ALA A 256 40.05 -23.39 11.00
CA ALA A 256 41.41 -23.45 11.55
C ALA A 256 41.78 -24.84 12.09
N ALA A 257 40.78 -25.63 12.50
CA ALA A 257 40.97 -26.98 13.03
C ALA A 257 40.99 -28.05 11.92
N ASN A 258 40.50 -27.74 10.72
CA ASN A 258 40.42 -28.67 9.60
C ASN A 258 40.84 -27.98 8.30
N LEU A 259 42.13 -28.10 7.97
CA LEU A 259 42.70 -27.67 6.70
C LEU A 259 42.63 -28.85 5.72
N ASP A 260 41.50 -28.95 5.03
CA ASP A 260 41.10 -30.08 4.19
C ASP A 260 41.63 -30.01 2.75
N HIS A 261 42.20 -28.88 2.34
CA HIS A 261 42.86 -28.70 1.06
C HIS A 261 44.39 -28.63 1.24
N SER A 262 45.14 -29.04 0.21
CA SER A 262 46.59 -28.84 0.19
C SER A 262 47.15 -28.61 -1.20
N ALA A 263 48.30 -27.94 -1.28
CA ALA A 263 49.10 -27.75 -2.47
C ALA A 263 50.57 -28.09 -2.16
N SER A 264 51.19 -28.93 -2.99
CA SER A 264 52.61 -29.25 -2.89
C SER A 264 53.43 -28.33 -3.79
N ILE A 265 54.47 -27.73 -3.23
CA ILE A 265 55.34 -26.74 -3.87
C ILE A 265 56.75 -27.35 -3.90
N ALA A 266 57.07 -28.07 -4.97
CA ALA A 266 58.38 -28.69 -5.20
C ALA A 266 59.42 -27.67 -5.70
N ASN A 267 59.61 -26.60 -4.92
CA ASN A 267 60.61 -25.58 -5.17
C ASN A 267 61.04 -24.95 -3.83
N PRO A 268 62.22 -25.30 -3.30
CA PRO A 268 62.66 -24.81 -2.00
C PRO A 268 62.95 -23.29 -1.99
N GLY A 269 63.20 -22.70 -3.16
CA GLY A 269 63.42 -21.26 -3.33
C GLY A 269 62.14 -20.43 -3.41
N LEU A 270 60.96 -21.07 -3.53
CA LEU A 270 59.68 -20.35 -3.57
C LEU A 270 59.16 -20.12 -2.14
N VAL A 271 59.01 -18.86 -1.76
CA VAL A 271 58.56 -18.45 -0.41
C VAL A 271 57.17 -17.82 -0.38
N ARG A 272 56.46 -17.91 -1.52
CA ARG A 272 55.11 -17.37 -1.71
C ARG A 272 54.31 -18.22 -2.67
N TYR A 273 53.01 -18.38 -2.42
CA TYR A 273 52.08 -19.11 -3.28
C TYR A 273 50.74 -18.38 -3.36
N VAL A 274 50.13 -18.38 -4.53
CA VAL A 274 48.79 -17.79 -4.74
C VAL A 274 47.79 -18.94 -4.80
N VAL A 275 46.84 -18.95 -3.87
CA VAL A 275 45.67 -19.83 -3.92
C VAL A 275 44.56 -19.05 -4.60
N ASP A 276 44.06 -19.57 -5.70
CA ASP A 276 42.98 -18.98 -6.47
C ASP A 276 41.63 -19.66 -6.20
N ASN A 277 40.57 -19.10 -6.77
CA ASN A 277 39.23 -19.67 -6.77
C ASN A 277 38.64 -19.95 -5.36
N LEU A 278 38.97 -19.10 -4.39
CA LEU A 278 38.46 -19.21 -3.02
C LEU A 278 37.05 -18.61 -2.92
N SER A 279 36.06 -19.37 -2.46
CA SER A 279 34.72 -18.85 -2.22
C SER A 279 34.69 -17.82 -1.07
N PRO A 280 33.72 -16.89 -1.03
CA PRO A 280 33.58 -15.95 0.08
C PRO A 280 33.42 -16.67 1.41
N ALA A 281 34.43 -16.53 2.28
CA ALA A 281 34.53 -17.13 3.60
C ALA A 281 35.79 -16.58 4.29
N THR A 282 35.94 -16.90 5.58
CA THR A 282 37.25 -16.86 6.22
C THR A 282 38.01 -18.13 5.87
N TRP A 283 39.17 -17.97 5.23
CA TRP A 283 40.08 -19.06 4.90
C TRP A 283 41.29 -19.05 5.83
N TYR A 284 41.74 -20.24 6.23
CA TYR A 284 42.89 -20.48 7.07
C TYR A 284 43.99 -21.19 6.28
N PHE A 285 45.25 -20.89 6.57
CA PHE A 285 46.42 -21.40 5.85
C PHE A 285 47.53 -21.79 6.82
N ALA A 286 48.16 -22.94 6.60
CA ALA A 286 49.38 -23.36 7.31
C ALA A 286 50.36 -24.00 6.33
N VAL A 287 51.66 -23.89 6.60
CA VAL A 287 52.72 -24.43 5.73
C VAL A 287 53.58 -25.43 6.50
N THR A 288 53.97 -26.51 5.84
CA THR A 288 55.07 -27.41 6.23
C THR A 288 56.21 -27.30 5.22
N ALA A 289 57.43 -27.58 5.67
CA ALA A 289 58.57 -27.84 4.79
C ALA A 289 58.75 -29.36 4.63
N TYR A 290 59.24 -29.82 3.48
CA TYR A 290 59.59 -31.22 3.29
C TYR A 290 60.97 -31.42 2.65
N ASP A 291 61.61 -32.52 3.02
CA ASP A 291 62.94 -32.92 2.53
C ASP A 291 62.89 -33.74 1.24
N ALA A 292 64.05 -34.10 0.69
CA ALA A 292 64.15 -34.92 -0.53
C ALA A 292 63.53 -36.33 -0.41
N SER A 293 63.32 -36.81 0.81
CA SER A 293 62.66 -38.10 1.11
C SER A 293 61.15 -37.95 1.29
N GLY A 294 60.63 -36.72 1.32
CA GLY A 294 59.22 -36.39 1.49
C GLY A 294 58.75 -36.31 2.94
N PHE A 295 59.66 -36.29 3.92
CA PHE A 295 59.28 -36.08 5.32
C PHE A 295 58.91 -34.61 5.55
N GLU A 296 57.75 -34.38 6.16
CA GLU A 296 57.23 -33.04 6.46
C GLU A 296 57.53 -32.62 7.90
N SER A 297 57.80 -31.32 8.07
CA SER A 297 57.83 -30.67 9.37
C SER A 297 56.45 -30.61 10.02
N ASP A 298 56.41 -30.18 11.28
CA ASP A 298 55.17 -29.69 11.89
C ASP A 298 54.60 -28.51 11.08
N ARG A 299 53.26 -28.37 11.11
CA ARG A 299 52.55 -27.25 10.49
C ARG A 299 52.85 -25.95 11.23
N SER A 300 52.99 -24.86 10.47
CA SER A 300 52.98 -23.51 11.04
C SER A 300 51.69 -23.21 11.79
N THR A 301 51.71 -22.18 12.64
CA THR A 301 50.47 -21.60 13.18
C THR A 301 49.58 -21.12 12.03
N PRO A 302 48.26 -21.43 12.03
CA PRO A 302 47.38 -20.99 10.95
C PRO A 302 47.25 -19.46 10.88
N ALA A 303 47.41 -18.91 9.69
CA ALA A 303 47.05 -17.53 9.35
C ALA A 303 45.69 -17.52 8.64
N SER A 304 44.97 -16.39 8.65
CA SER A 304 43.64 -16.30 8.02
C SER A 304 43.43 -15.05 7.17
N ILE A 305 42.55 -15.14 6.17
CA ILE A 305 42.07 -14.02 5.36
C ILE A 305 40.56 -14.14 5.13
N VAL A 306 39.87 -13.00 4.98
CA VAL A 306 38.45 -12.96 4.58
C VAL A 306 38.36 -12.69 3.09
N ILE A 307 37.69 -13.59 2.37
CA ILE A 307 37.29 -13.41 0.97
C ILE A 307 35.84 -12.91 0.96
N GLN A 308 35.58 -11.82 0.24
CA GLN A 308 34.26 -11.16 0.13
C GLN A 308 33.59 -11.45 -1.20
#